data_AF-A0A417YKU7-F1
#
_entry.id   AF-A0A417YKU7-F1
#
_cell.length_a   1.000
_cell.length_b   1.000
_cell.length_c   1.000
_cell.angle_alpha   90.00
_cell.angle_beta   90.00
_cell.angle_gamma   90.00
#
_symmetry.space_group_name_H-M   'P 1'
#
loop_
_entity.id
_entity.type
_entity.pdbx_description
1 polymer ?
#
loop_
_entity_poly.entity_id
_entity_poly.type
_entity_poly.pdbx_seq_one_letter_code
_entity_poly.pdbx_strand_id
1 'polypeptide(L)'
;MKGWMGKTKALLLFTMLSLFLTACGKENLTALVPKGYGAESSMNLIILTTLIMVGVFVVVMIIYVIALVRFRRKKGQEDFIPKQVEGNHTLETVWTIIPIVLVLIMGVPTVIATFDLADTSNASENINIEVTGNQYWWHFNYDGEEIVTSQDLYIPTGERVYLNMQSSDVIHSFWVPSISGKMDVSPENVNTMYIEAFEEGVYWGKCAELCGPSHSLMDFKVIAVSPEEYDQWLSDMQAVDPEQEPQDTVAQEGKELFEANNCMACHAIGSSPAATGPNLTNFGDRTTIAGILEPTKENLIDWIMDPESIKPGNKMTGAYPSVSEEEANSIAEYLLQLKPSEITPESAGN
;
A
#
# COMPACT_ATOMS: atom_id res chain seq x y z
N MET A 1 -0.43 -51.96 19.93
CA MET A 1 -0.79 -50.54 20.18
C MET A 1 0.09 -49.63 19.31
N LYS A 2 -0.28 -49.39 18.05
CA LYS A 2 0.36 -48.43 17.13
C LYS A 2 -0.77 -47.90 16.24
N GLY A 3 -1.21 -46.66 16.44
CA GLY A 3 -2.27 -46.08 15.59
C GLY A 3 -2.99 -44.85 16.15
N TRP A 4 -3.00 -44.63 17.46
CA TRP A 4 -3.76 -43.49 18.02
C TRP A 4 -2.97 -42.17 18.04
N MET A 5 -1.64 -42.20 18.21
CA MET A 5 -0.82 -40.97 18.25
C MET A 5 -0.71 -40.20 16.92
N GLY A 6 -1.23 -40.73 15.81
CA GLY A 6 -1.17 -40.06 14.49
C GLY A 6 -2.32 -39.07 14.26
N LYS A 7 -3.54 -39.43 14.66
CA LYS A 7 -4.73 -38.60 14.39
C LYS A 7 -4.81 -37.38 15.29
N THR A 8 -4.42 -37.50 16.55
CA THR A 8 -4.41 -36.38 17.51
C THR A 8 -3.32 -35.37 17.22
N LYS A 9 -2.12 -35.82 16.78
CA LYS A 9 -1.05 -34.92 16.32
C LYS A 9 -1.40 -34.21 15.01
N ALA A 10 -2.01 -34.92 14.05
CA ALA A 10 -2.50 -34.31 12.83
C ALA A 10 -3.61 -33.29 13.12
N LEU A 11 -4.57 -33.64 13.99
CA LEU A 11 -5.62 -32.71 14.42
C LEU A 11 -5.01 -31.48 15.09
N LEU A 12 -4.07 -31.66 16.03
CA LEU A 12 -3.35 -30.54 16.67
C LEU A 12 -2.62 -29.66 15.66
N LEU A 13 -1.91 -30.24 14.69
CA LEU A 13 -1.22 -29.48 13.64
C LEU A 13 -2.20 -28.72 12.73
N PHE A 14 -3.33 -29.33 12.35
CA PHE A 14 -4.36 -28.67 11.56
C PHE A 14 -5.09 -27.58 12.35
N THR A 15 -5.39 -27.80 13.63
CA THR A 15 -5.98 -26.79 14.51
C THR A 15 -5.02 -25.63 14.73
N MET A 16 -3.73 -25.91 14.94
CA MET A 16 -2.69 -24.89 15.11
C MET A 16 -2.50 -24.08 13.82
N LEU A 17 -2.47 -24.75 12.65
CA LEU A 17 -2.43 -24.09 11.35
C LEU A 17 -3.67 -23.22 11.12
N SER A 18 -4.87 -23.72 11.48
CA SER A 18 -6.11 -22.96 11.36
C SER A 18 -6.11 -21.72 12.26
N LEU A 19 -5.58 -21.83 13.49
CA LEU A 19 -5.40 -20.71 14.41
C LEU A 19 -4.39 -19.68 13.89
N PHE A 20 -3.32 -20.12 13.22
CA PHE A 20 -2.38 -19.22 12.55
C PHE A 20 -3.00 -18.51 11.34
N LEU A 21 -3.92 -19.16 10.63
CA LEU A 21 -4.65 -18.57 9.51
C LEU A 21 -5.76 -17.59 9.93
N THR A 22 -6.15 -17.58 11.22
CA THR A 22 -7.13 -16.62 11.77
C THR A 22 -6.50 -15.35 12.36
N ALA A 23 -5.19 -15.12 12.19
CA ALA A 23 -4.57 -13.89 12.67
C ALA A 23 -5.23 -12.65 12.03
N CYS A 24 -5.63 -11.68 12.86
CA CYS A 24 -6.28 -10.46 12.40
C CYS A 24 -5.35 -9.69 11.46
N GLY A 25 -5.77 -9.53 10.20
CA GLY A 25 -5.15 -8.59 9.27
C GLY A 25 -5.61 -7.17 9.56
N LYS A 26 -4.87 -6.19 9.04
CA LYS A 26 -5.32 -4.81 9.01
C LYS A 26 -6.41 -4.66 7.94
N GLU A 27 -7.52 -4.03 8.28
CA GLU A 27 -8.58 -3.73 7.33
C GLU A 27 -8.04 -2.89 6.17
N ASN A 28 -8.58 -3.10 4.97
CA ASN A 28 -8.22 -2.36 3.76
C ASN A 28 -6.73 -2.36 3.37
N LEU A 29 -5.93 -3.33 3.85
CA LEU A 29 -4.52 -3.50 3.47
C LEU A 29 -4.27 -4.67 2.51
N THR A 30 -5.18 -5.65 2.39
CA THR A 30 -4.90 -6.88 1.64
C THR A 30 -5.26 -6.76 0.16
N ALA A 31 -4.38 -7.27 -0.72
CA ALA A 31 -4.65 -7.39 -2.16
C ALA A 31 -5.63 -8.51 -2.51
N LEU A 32 -5.98 -9.38 -1.55
CA LEU A 32 -6.90 -10.51 -1.77
C LEU A 32 -8.38 -10.15 -1.59
N VAL A 33 -8.66 -8.93 -1.12
CA VAL A 33 -10.01 -8.37 -1.01
C VAL A 33 -10.00 -7.04 -1.76
N PRO A 34 -10.20 -7.06 -3.08
CA PRO A 34 -10.10 -5.86 -3.90
C PRO A 34 -11.24 -4.88 -3.56
N LYS A 35 -10.90 -3.60 -3.50
CA LYS A 35 -11.77 -2.44 -3.22
C LYS A 35 -11.60 -1.32 -4.25
N GLY A 36 -10.83 -1.59 -5.30
CA GLY A 36 -10.63 -0.70 -6.43
C GLY A 36 -10.38 -1.47 -7.71
N TYR A 37 -10.48 -0.77 -8.84
CA TYR A 37 -10.46 -1.36 -10.18
C TYR A 37 -9.17 -2.15 -10.47
N GLY A 38 -8.01 -1.58 -10.11
CA GLY A 38 -6.71 -2.21 -10.38
C GLY A 38 -6.51 -3.53 -9.63
N ALA A 39 -6.90 -3.55 -8.35
CA ALA A 39 -6.85 -4.76 -7.52
C ALA A 39 -7.88 -5.80 -7.96
N GLU A 40 -9.09 -5.38 -8.36
CA GLU A 40 -10.12 -6.31 -8.86
C GLU A 40 -9.68 -6.99 -10.16
N SER A 41 -9.16 -6.22 -11.13
CA SER A 41 -8.62 -6.75 -12.38
C SER A 41 -7.49 -7.75 -12.11
N SER A 42 -6.58 -7.42 -11.20
CA SER A 42 -5.51 -8.31 -10.77
C SER A 42 -6.03 -9.59 -10.09
N MET A 43 -7.02 -9.47 -9.21
CA MET A 43 -7.61 -10.60 -8.49
C MET A 43 -8.33 -11.57 -9.45
N ASN A 44 -9.03 -11.06 -10.46
CA ASN A 44 -9.66 -11.88 -11.49
C ASN A 44 -8.63 -12.72 -12.26
N LEU A 45 -7.47 -12.14 -12.61
CA LEU A 45 -6.36 -12.86 -13.24
C LEU A 45 -5.72 -13.88 -12.29
N ILE A 46 -5.56 -13.54 -11.01
CA ILE A 46 -5.06 -14.46 -9.98
C ILE A 46 -5.99 -15.67 -9.85
N ILE A 47 -7.30 -15.46 -9.79
CA ILE A 47 -8.29 -16.55 -9.70
C ILE A 47 -8.22 -17.43 -10.94
N LEU A 48 -8.24 -16.85 -12.14
CA LEU A 48 -8.17 -17.58 -13.41
C LEU A 48 -6.91 -18.46 -13.49
N THR A 49 -5.74 -17.85 -13.24
CA THR A 49 -4.44 -18.55 -13.32
C THR A 49 -4.34 -19.64 -12.25
N THR A 50 -4.81 -19.36 -11.03
CA THR A 50 -4.82 -20.32 -9.92
C THR A 50 -5.69 -21.53 -10.24
N LEU A 51 -6.90 -21.33 -10.79
CA LEU A 51 -7.79 -22.44 -11.16
C LEU A 51 -7.16 -23.34 -12.23
N ILE A 52 -6.51 -22.76 -13.23
CA ILE A 52 -5.81 -23.50 -14.28
C ILE A 52 -4.63 -24.29 -13.69
N MET A 53 -3.79 -23.64 -12.87
CA MET A 53 -2.63 -24.29 -12.24
C MET A 53 -3.05 -25.44 -11.31
N VAL A 54 -4.07 -25.24 -10.49
CA VAL A 54 -4.64 -26.28 -9.62
C VAL A 54 -5.18 -27.44 -10.46
N GLY A 55 -5.90 -27.16 -11.55
CA GLY A 55 -6.40 -28.19 -12.45
C GLY A 55 -5.29 -29.04 -13.06
N VAL A 56 -4.24 -28.41 -13.60
CA VAL A 56 -3.07 -29.11 -14.15
C VAL A 56 -2.35 -29.91 -13.07
N PHE A 57 -2.13 -29.32 -11.90
CA PHE A 57 -1.49 -29.98 -10.77
C PHE A 57 -2.26 -31.24 -10.37
N VAL A 58 -3.59 -31.16 -10.22
CA VAL A 58 -4.44 -32.31 -9.88
C VAL A 58 -4.32 -33.42 -10.92
N VAL A 59 -4.36 -33.11 -12.22
CA VAL A 59 -4.21 -34.10 -13.30
C VAL A 59 -2.85 -34.79 -13.23
N VAL A 60 -1.76 -34.02 -13.10
CA VAL A 60 -0.40 -34.56 -13.00
C VAL A 60 -0.26 -35.44 -11.76
N MET A 61 -0.78 -35.00 -10.62
CA MET A 61 -0.73 -35.76 -9.37
C MET A 61 -1.54 -37.06 -9.45
N ILE A 62 -2.71 -37.05 -10.10
CA ILE A 62 -3.50 -38.28 -10.33
C ILE A 62 -2.70 -39.27 -11.18
N ILE A 63 -2.13 -38.82 -12.31
CA ILE A 63 -1.33 -39.69 -13.19
C ILE A 63 -0.11 -40.24 -12.44
N TYR A 64 0.57 -39.40 -11.67
CA TYR A 64 1.73 -39.77 -10.87
C TYR A 64 1.36 -40.82 -9.81
N VAL A 65 0.28 -40.61 -9.06
CA VAL A 65 -0.20 -41.58 -8.06
C VAL A 65 -0.63 -42.89 -8.72
N ILE A 66 -1.33 -42.85 -9.85
CA ILE A 66 -1.68 -44.04 -10.63
C ILE A 66 -0.41 -44.78 -11.03
N ALA A 67 0.60 -44.09 -11.55
CA ALA A 67 1.85 -44.71 -11.96
C ALA A 67 2.56 -45.39 -10.77
N LEU A 68 2.66 -44.69 -9.64
CA LEU A 68 3.27 -45.22 -8.42
C LEU A 68 2.52 -46.44 -7.87
N VAL A 69 1.19 -46.44 -7.87
CA VAL A 69 0.39 -47.54 -7.31
C VAL A 69 0.33 -48.72 -8.28
N ARG A 70 0.13 -48.46 -9.56
CA ARG A 70 -0.13 -49.48 -10.59
C ARG A 70 1.13 -50.19 -11.07
N PHE A 71 2.25 -49.48 -11.12
CA PHE A 71 3.55 -50.01 -11.58
C PHE A 71 4.55 -50.23 -10.44
N ARG A 72 4.10 -50.19 -9.19
CA ARG A 72 4.92 -50.58 -8.03
C ARG A 72 5.39 -52.02 -8.20
N ARG A 73 6.71 -52.25 -8.10
CA ARG A 73 7.29 -53.61 -8.09
C ARG A 73 6.72 -54.42 -6.92
N LYS A 74 6.14 -55.58 -7.21
CA LYS A 74 5.63 -56.51 -6.18
C LYS A 74 6.73 -57.47 -5.76
N LYS A 75 6.66 -57.93 -4.50
CA LYS A 75 7.55 -58.97 -3.98
C LYS A 75 7.39 -60.26 -4.81
N GLY A 76 8.50 -60.80 -5.33
CA GLY A 76 8.50 -61.98 -6.20
C GLY A 76 8.44 -61.70 -7.70
N GLN A 77 8.42 -60.44 -8.14
CA GLN A 77 8.56 -60.04 -9.55
C GLN A 77 9.95 -59.44 -9.82
N GLU A 78 10.99 -60.09 -9.31
CA GLU A 78 12.33 -59.52 -9.39
C GLU A 78 12.91 -59.59 -10.82
N ASP A 79 12.63 -60.66 -11.55
CA ASP A 79 13.12 -60.85 -12.92
C ASP A 79 12.10 -60.41 -14.00
N PHE A 80 11.03 -59.71 -13.61
CA PHE A 80 10.01 -59.24 -14.55
C PHE A 80 10.44 -57.97 -15.26
N ILE A 81 10.66 -58.06 -16.57
CA ILE A 81 10.96 -56.91 -17.44
C ILE A 81 9.63 -56.36 -18.01
N PRO A 82 9.30 -55.08 -17.80
CA PRO A 82 8.08 -54.47 -18.34
C PRO A 82 8.13 -54.36 -19.87
N LYS A 83 6.98 -54.15 -20.52
CA LYS A 83 6.92 -53.91 -21.97
C LYS A 83 7.74 -52.66 -22.30
N GLN A 84 8.75 -52.83 -23.17
CA GLN A 84 9.56 -51.73 -23.65
C GLN A 84 8.76 -50.96 -24.69
N VAL A 85 8.33 -49.75 -24.32
CA VAL A 85 7.63 -48.80 -25.19
C VAL A 85 8.48 -47.54 -25.26
N GLU A 86 8.83 -47.10 -26.46
CA GLU A 86 9.76 -45.97 -26.64
C GLU A 86 9.05 -44.62 -26.70
N GLY A 87 7.75 -44.58 -27.01
CA GLY A 87 6.99 -43.33 -27.07
C GLY A 87 5.59 -43.49 -27.62
N ASN A 88 4.89 -42.36 -27.72
CA ASN A 88 3.58 -42.26 -28.36
C ASN A 88 3.41 -40.85 -28.92
N HIS A 89 3.57 -40.71 -30.24
CA HIS A 89 3.44 -39.42 -30.93
C HIS A 89 2.09 -38.73 -30.74
N THR A 90 1.00 -39.49 -30.54
CA THR A 90 -0.31 -38.90 -30.25
C THR A 90 -0.31 -38.25 -28.87
N LEU A 91 0.23 -38.94 -27.85
CA LEU A 91 0.35 -38.39 -26.50
C LEU A 91 1.31 -37.19 -26.47
N GLU A 92 2.40 -37.28 -27.23
CA GLU A 92 3.35 -36.19 -27.41
C GLU A 92 2.70 -34.94 -27.99
N THR A 93 1.89 -35.11 -29.03
CA THR A 93 1.17 -33.99 -29.65
C THR A 93 0.18 -33.37 -28.66
N VAL A 94 -0.57 -34.20 -27.92
CA VAL A 94 -1.59 -33.73 -26.96
C VAL A 94 -0.97 -32.93 -25.82
N TRP A 95 0.09 -33.44 -25.18
CA TRP A 95 0.72 -32.72 -24.05
C TRP A 95 1.52 -31.49 -24.47
N THR A 96 1.74 -31.28 -25.78
CA THR A 96 2.37 -30.06 -26.31
C THR A 96 1.32 -29.02 -26.66
N ILE A 97 0.22 -29.44 -27.31
CA ILE A 97 -0.87 -28.53 -27.67
C ILE A 97 -1.59 -28.00 -26.43
N ILE A 98 -1.86 -28.84 -25.43
CA ILE A 98 -2.60 -28.41 -24.23
C ILE A 98 -1.92 -27.23 -23.51
N PRO A 99 -0.62 -27.28 -23.14
CA PRO A 99 0.05 -26.15 -22.52
C PRO A 99 0.03 -24.87 -23.37
N ILE A 100 0.18 -24.99 -24.69
CA ILE A 100 0.12 -23.83 -25.60
C ILE A 100 -1.26 -23.16 -25.50
N VAL A 101 -2.34 -23.93 -25.55
CA VAL A 101 -3.71 -23.41 -25.42
C VAL A 101 -3.93 -22.79 -24.04
N LEU A 102 -3.46 -23.44 -22.97
CA LEU A 102 -3.59 -22.90 -21.61
C LEU A 102 -2.84 -21.57 -21.44
N VAL A 103 -1.63 -21.45 -22.00
CA VAL A 103 -0.87 -20.19 -22.00
C VAL A 103 -1.61 -19.10 -22.78
N LEU A 104 -2.25 -19.41 -23.90
CA LEU A 104 -3.05 -18.42 -24.63
C LEU A 104 -4.27 -17.95 -23.83
N ILE A 105 -4.96 -18.86 -23.14
CA ILE A 105 -6.11 -18.54 -22.28
C ILE A 105 -5.72 -17.59 -21.14
N MET A 106 -4.53 -17.75 -20.57
CA MET A 106 -4.02 -16.86 -19.51
C MET A 106 -3.43 -15.57 -20.08
N GLY A 107 -2.64 -15.68 -21.15
CA GLY A 107 -1.85 -14.59 -21.70
C GLY A 107 -2.69 -13.48 -22.35
N VAL A 108 -3.77 -13.83 -23.06
CA VAL A 108 -4.61 -12.81 -23.72
C VAL A 108 -5.28 -11.87 -22.72
N PRO A 109 -5.99 -12.35 -21.67
CA PRO A 109 -6.52 -11.47 -20.62
C PRO A 109 -5.43 -10.68 -19.89
N THR A 110 -4.27 -11.29 -19.61
CA THR A 110 -3.16 -10.57 -18.97
C THR A 110 -2.67 -9.40 -19.82
N VAL A 111 -2.52 -9.58 -21.13
CA VAL A 111 -2.08 -8.49 -22.02
C VAL A 111 -3.13 -7.38 -22.06
N ILE A 112 -4.42 -7.71 -22.18
CA ILE A 112 -5.51 -6.73 -22.18
C ILE A 112 -5.50 -5.91 -20.89
N ALA A 113 -5.49 -6.57 -19.73
CA ALA A 113 -5.45 -5.90 -18.43
C ALA A 113 -4.17 -5.07 -18.24
N THR A 114 -3.03 -5.53 -18.76
CA THR A 114 -1.77 -4.76 -18.69
C THR A 114 -1.88 -3.44 -19.44
N PHE A 115 -2.44 -3.45 -20.64
CA PHE A 115 -2.62 -2.21 -21.43
C PHE A 115 -3.70 -1.30 -20.84
N ASP A 116 -4.78 -1.87 -20.33
CA ASP A 116 -5.86 -1.11 -19.67
C ASP A 116 -5.35 -0.38 -18.42
N LEU A 117 -4.65 -1.08 -17.52
CA LEU A 117 -4.09 -0.48 -16.29
C LEU A 117 -2.95 0.51 -16.55
N ALA A 118 -2.34 0.46 -17.73
CA ALA A 118 -1.31 1.41 -18.16
C ALA A 118 -1.88 2.58 -18.99
N ASP A 119 -3.19 2.63 -19.21
CA ASP A 119 -3.81 3.64 -20.07
C ASP A 119 -3.89 5.01 -19.39
N THR A 120 -3.09 5.95 -19.90
CA THR A 120 -3.05 7.34 -19.47
C THR A 120 -3.76 8.30 -20.42
N SER A 121 -4.47 7.79 -21.43
CA SER A 121 -5.09 8.61 -22.47
C SER A 121 -6.14 9.61 -21.95
N ASN A 122 -6.84 9.28 -20.85
CA ASN A 122 -7.85 10.14 -20.23
C ASN A 122 -7.32 11.01 -19.08
N ALA A 123 -6.00 11.04 -18.86
CA ALA A 123 -5.41 11.77 -17.73
C ALA A 123 -5.82 13.25 -17.74
N SER A 124 -5.84 13.92 -18.90
CA SER A 124 -6.18 15.35 -18.99
C SER A 124 -7.63 15.71 -18.66
N GLU A 125 -8.53 14.73 -18.59
CA GLU A 125 -9.96 14.92 -18.30
C GLU A 125 -10.33 14.47 -16.88
N ASN A 126 -9.34 14.05 -16.08
CA ASN A 126 -9.53 13.50 -14.74
C ASN A 126 -8.61 14.20 -13.72
N ILE A 127 -8.76 13.85 -12.45
CA ILE A 127 -7.94 14.38 -11.36
C ILE A 127 -6.49 13.90 -11.54
N ASN A 128 -5.53 14.83 -11.47
CA ASN A 128 -4.11 14.55 -11.53
C ASN A 128 -3.44 14.96 -10.22
N ILE A 129 -2.64 14.05 -9.66
CA ILE A 129 -1.91 14.28 -8.42
C ILE A 129 -0.44 13.93 -8.68
N GLU A 130 0.43 14.89 -8.41
CA GLU A 130 1.86 14.66 -8.39
C GLU A 130 2.24 14.01 -7.06
N VAL A 131 2.92 12.87 -7.13
CA VAL A 131 3.30 12.08 -5.98
C VAL A 131 4.83 12.06 -5.89
N THR A 132 5.37 12.58 -4.79
CA THR A 132 6.82 12.58 -4.56
C THR A 132 7.20 11.60 -3.46
N GLY A 133 8.03 10.62 -3.81
CA GLY A 133 8.66 9.71 -2.86
C GLY A 133 9.90 10.33 -2.22
N ASN A 134 9.96 10.36 -0.89
CA ASN A 134 11.09 10.89 -0.13
C ASN A 134 11.51 9.87 0.94
N GLN A 135 12.78 9.78 1.33
CA GLN A 135 13.18 9.03 2.51
C GLN A 135 12.70 9.73 3.79
N TYR A 136 11.70 9.23 4.53
CA TYR A 136 10.85 8.05 4.32
C TYR A 136 9.37 8.44 4.47
N TRP A 137 8.85 9.25 3.57
CA TRP A 137 7.52 9.84 3.60
C TRP A 137 7.03 10.17 2.19
N TRP A 138 5.73 10.38 2.06
CA TRP A 138 5.07 10.65 0.78
C TRP A 138 4.46 12.04 0.74
N HIS A 139 4.67 12.72 -0.38
CA HIS A 139 4.16 14.05 -0.67
C HIS A 139 3.15 13.98 -1.81
N PHE A 140 2.06 14.75 -1.69
CA PHE A 140 0.98 14.78 -2.67
C PHE A 140 0.67 16.22 -3.03
N ASN A 141 0.78 16.58 -4.31
CA ASN A 141 0.43 17.89 -4.84
C ASN A 141 -0.72 17.71 -5.84
N TYR A 142 -1.85 18.38 -5.58
CA TYR A 142 -3.06 18.27 -6.40
C TYR A 142 -2.97 19.30 -7.52
N ASP A 143 -2.79 18.81 -8.76
CA ASP A 143 -2.51 19.67 -9.90
C ASP A 143 -3.70 20.60 -10.18
N GLY A 144 -3.42 21.90 -10.32
CA GLY A 144 -4.43 22.93 -10.54
C GLY A 144 -5.22 23.40 -9.30
N GLU A 145 -5.10 22.74 -8.15
CA GLU A 145 -5.92 23.02 -6.96
C GLU A 145 -5.22 23.86 -5.89
N GLU A 146 -3.93 24.17 -6.04
CA GLU A 146 -3.13 24.82 -4.99
C GLU A 146 -3.24 24.08 -3.63
N ILE A 147 -3.30 22.74 -3.64
CA ILE A 147 -3.37 21.93 -2.42
C ILE A 147 -2.17 21.00 -2.38
N VAL A 148 -1.56 20.94 -1.19
CA VAL A 148 -0.44 20.06 -0.91
C VAL A 148 -0.71 19.31 0.39
N THR A 149 -0.62 17.99 0.34
CA THR A 149 -0.71 17.13 1.53
C THR A 149 0.52 16.25 1.65
N SER A 150 0.64 15.56 2.77
CA SER A 150 1.69 14.56 2.98
C SER A 150 1.15 13.44 3.86
N GLN A 151 1.61 12.22 3.62
CA GLN A 151 1.18 10.96 4.26
C GLN A 151 -0.26 10.52 3.98
N ASP A 152 -1.19 11.46 3.78
CA ASP A 152 -2.60 11.21 3.53
C ASP A 152 -3.00 11.78 2.16
N LEU A 153 -3.45 10.89 1.27
CA LEU A 153 -3.91 11.18 -0.09
C LEU A 153 -5.44 11.07 -0.14
N TYR A 154 -6.15 12.17 -0.37
CA TYR A 154 -7.60 12.18 -0.52
C TYR A 154 -7.98 11.98 -1.99
N ILE A 155 -8.99 11.15 -2.24
CA ILE A 155 -9.55 10.90 -3.57
C ILE A 155 -11.08 10.76 -3.50
N PRO A 156 -11.81 11.11 -4.56
CA PRO A 156 -13.22 10.74 -4.67
C PRO A 156 -13.38 9.26 -5.06
N THR A 157 -14.47 8.66 -4.61
CA THR A 157 -14.89 7.31 -5.01
C THR A 157 -15.52 7.31 -6.40
N GLY A 158 -15.37 6.19 -7.12
CA GLY A 158 -15.99 6.00 -8.45
C GLY A 158 -15.33 6.78 -9.59
N GLU A 159 -14.21 7.45 -9.33
CA GLU A 159 -13.47 8.23 -10.33
C GLU A 159 -12.02 7.75 -10.45
N ARG A 160 -11.45 7.92 -11.65
CA ARG A 160 -10.04 7.61 -11.90
C ARG A 160 -9.19 8.79 -11.48
N VAL A 161 -8.28 8.56 -10.54
CA VAL A 161 -7.28 9.52 -10.12
C VAL A 161 -5.93 9.12 -10.70
N TYR A 162 -5.35 10.01 -11.51
CA TYR A 162 -4.06 9.82 -12.14
C TYR A 162 -2.94 10.31 -11.23
N LEU A 163 -1.94 9.45 -11.01
CA LEU A 163 -0.79 9.70 -10.15
C LEU A 163 0.45 9.83 -11.02
N ASN A 164 1.05 11.02 -11.03
CA ASN A 164 2.34 11.27 -11.68
C ASN A 164 3.44 11.21 -10.62
N MET A 165 4.19 10.12 -10.61
CA MET A 165 5.11 9.79 -9.52
C MET A 165 6.57 10.01 -9.90
N GLN A 166 7.31 10.72 -9.05
CA GLN A 166 8.76 10.87 -9.14
C GLN A 166 9.41 10.80 -7.75
N SER A 167 10.64 10.32 -7.65
CA SER A 167 11.37 10.33 -6.37
C SER A 167 12.30 11.54 -6.28
N SER A 168 12.44 12.10 -5.08
CA SER A 168 13.43 13.15 -4.80
C SER A 168 14.81 12.61 -4.45
N ASP A 169 14.94 11.32 -4.14
CA ASP A 169 16.19 10.72 -3.66
C ASP A 169 16.52 9.33 -4.24
N VAL A 170 15.95 8.26 -3.72
CA VAL A 170 16.21 6.86 -4.13
C VAL A 170 14.96 6.23 -4.74
N ILE A 171 15.07 5.04 -5.32
CA ILE A 171 13.87 4.37 -5.83
C ILE A 171 12.96 3.97 -4.66
N HIS A 172 11.68 4.30 -4.80
CA HIS A 172 10.58 3.83 -3.94
C HIS A 172 9.57 3.05 -4.79
N SER A 173 8.49 2.55 -4.19
CA SER A 173 7.38 1.99 -4.95
C SER A 173 6.07 2.27 -4.24
N PHE A 174 5.17 3.00 -4.90
CA PHE A 174 3.87 3.39 -4.37
C PHE A 174 2.92 2.21 -4.51
N TRP A 175 2.35 1.74 -3.40
CA TRP A 175 1.44 0.59 -3.43
C TRP A 175 0.29 0.74 -2.44
N VAL A 176 -0.94 0.64 -2.94
CA VAL A 176 -2.16 0.58 -2.14
C VAL A 176 -2.84 -0.76 -2.45
N PRO A 177 -2.53 -1.84 -1.71
CA PRO A 177 -2.79 -3.20 -2.19
C PRO A 177 -4.25 -3.53 -2.46
N SER A 178 -5.16 -2.95 -1.68
CA SER A 178 -6.61 -3.12 -1.80
C SER A 178 -7.20 -2.36 -3.00
N ILE A 179 -6.54 -1.32 -3.51
CA ILE A 179 -7.04 -0.49 -4.62
C ILE A 179 -6.39 -0.87 -5.95
N SER A 180 -5.05 -0.97 -6.00
CA SER A 180 -4.31 -1.19 -7.26
C SER A 180 -2.97 -1.88 -7.05
N GLY A 181 -2.33 -2.25 -8.16
CA GLY A 181 -0.95 -2.73 -8.18
C GLY A 181 0.04 -1.65 -7.73
N LYS A 182 1.30 -2.03 -7.56
CA LYS A 182 2.38 -1.08 -7.23
C LYS A 182 2.98 -0.46 -8.49
N MET A 183 3.46 0.77 -8.37
CA MET A 183 4.29 1.42 -9.40
C MET A 183 5.57 1.96 -8.75
N ASP A 184 6.71 1.66 -9.38
CA ASP A 184 7.99 2.14 -8.86
C ASP A 184 8.12 3.64 -9.11
N VAL A 185 8.74 4.34 -8.16
CA VAL A 185 8.88 5.80 -8.12
C VAL A 185 10.37 6.10 -8.17
N SER A 186 10.84 6.59 -9.32
CA SER A 186 12.27 6.71 -9.63
C SER A 186 12.72 8.17 -9.66
N PRO A 187 13.98 8.49 -9.29
CA PRO A 187 14.53 9.83 -9.47
C PRO A 187 14.72 10.20 -10.95
N GLU A 188 14.87 9.22 -11.83
CA GLU A 188 15.26 9.44 -13.23
C GLU A 188 14.09 9.71 -14.16
N ASN A 189 12.89 9.19 -13.83
CA ASN A 189 11.74 9.21 -14.72
C ASN A 189 10.45 9.42 -13.92
N VAL A 190 9.50 10.14 -14.53
CA VAL A 190 8.12 10.19 -14.04
C VAL A 190 7.40 8.93 -14.51
N ASN A 191 6.84 8.18 -13.57
CA ASN A 191 5.94 7.08 -13.87
C ASN A 191 4.51 7.49 -13.58
N THR A 192 3.59 7.16 -14.48
CA THR A 192 2.17 7.48 -14.33
C THR A 192 1.36 6.19 -14.17
N MET A 193 0.44 6.19 -13.22
CA MET A 193 -0.61 5.17 -13.10
C MET A 193 -1.93 5.85 -12.74
N TYR A 194 -3.04 5.12 -12.78
CA TYR A 194 -4.27 5.56 -12.15
C TYR A 194 -4.70 4.61 -11.04
N ILE A 195 -5.46 5.15 -10.10
CA ILE A 195 -6.19 4.40 -9.07
C ILE A 195 -7.66 4.80 -9.10
N GLU A 196 -8.52 3.90 -8.68
CA GLU A 196 -9.97 4.12 -8.61
C GLU A 196 -10.48 3.29 -7.43
N ALA A 197 -11.04 3.95 -6.42
CA ALA A 197 -11.66 3.31 -5.26
C ALA A 197 -13.17 3.19 -5.48
N PHE A 198 -13.74 2.03 -5.16
CA PHE A 198 -15.17 1.79 -5.36
C PHE A 198 -16.03 2.23 -4.18
N GLU A 199 -15.47 2.24 -2.98
CA GLU A 199 -16.16 2.48 -1.72
C GLU A 199 -15.39 3.51 -0.91
N GLU A 200 -16.09 4.24 -0.06
CA GLU A 200 -15.46 5.13 0.91
C GLU A 200 -14.65 4.31 1.92
N GLY A 201 -13.53 4.86 2.37
CA GLY A 201 -12.71 4.20 3.38
C GLY A 201 -11.29 4.72 3.46
N VAL A 202 -10.62 4.28 4.53
CA VAL A 202 -9.17 4.47 4.70
C VAL A 202 -8.42 3.24 4.20
N TYR A 203 -7.63 3.42 3.15
CA TYR A 203 -6.83 2.37 2.52
C TYR A 203 -5.35 2.54 2.83
N TRP A 204 -4.69 1.46 3.22
CA TRP A 204 -3.29 1.50 3.64
C TRP A 204 -2.33 1.43 2.46
N GLY A 205 -1.47 2.43 2.37
CA GLY A 205 -0.37 2.51 1.43
C GLY A 205 0.95 2.05 2.03
N LYS A 206 1.80 1.42 1.21
CA LYS A 206 3.14 0.94 1.56
C LYS A 206 4.16 1.40 0.53
N CYS A 207 5.37 1.71 0.99
CA CYS A 207 6.54 1.67 0.13
C CYS A 207 6.92 0.21 -0.13
N ALA A 208 6.96 -0.20 -1.40
CA ALA A 208 7.22 -1.58 -1.82
C ALA A 208 8.59 -1.79 -2.48
N GLU A 209 9.51 -0.83 -2.34
CA GLU A 209 10.91 -0.93 -2.80
C GLU A 209 11.87 -0.52 -1.68
N LEU A 210 12.93 -1.29 -1.46
CA LEU A 210 13.84 -1.10 -0.33
C LEU A 210 14.61 0.23 -0.47
N CYS A 211 14.16 1.25 0.27
CA CYS A 211 14.68 2.61 0.16
C CYS A 211 15.63 3.04 1.30
N GLY A 212 15.98 2.13 2.22
CA GLY A 212 16.98 2.36 3.29
C GLY A 212 16.49 1.95 4.70
N PRO A 213 17.19 2.37 5.77
CA PRO A 213 16.91 1.94 7.16
C PRO A 213 15.46 1.99 7.62
N SER A 214 14.69 3.01 7.23
CA SER A 214 13.29 3.18 7.61
C SER A 214 12.30 2.77 6.52
N HIS A 215 12.71 1.94 5.55
CA HIS A 215 11.86 1.45 4.48
C HIS A 215 10.54 0.83 5.00
N SER A 216 10.62 -0.04 6.02
CA SER A 216 9.44 -0.68 6.61
C SER A 216 8.50 0.26 7.37
N LEU A 217 8.91 1.51 7.56
CA LEU A 217 8.20 2.55 8.29
C LEU A 217 7.66 3.64 7.34
N MET A 218 7.74 3.41 6.03
CA MET A 218 7.32 4.35 4.97
C MET A 218 5.88 4.05 4.51
N ASP A 219 4.97 4.06 5.48
CA ASP A 219 3.53 3.90 5.26
C ASP A 219 2.88 5.24 4.90
N PHE A 220 1.74 5.17 4.21
CA PHE A 220 0.86 6.30 3.90
C PHE A 220 -0.59 5.80 3.84
N LYS A 221 -1.55 6.69 3.60
CA LYS A 221 -2.96 6.34 3.45
C LYS A 221 -3.56 6.98 2.21
N VAL A 222 -4.54 6.29 1.65
CA VAL A 222 -5.49 6.84 0.70
C VAL A 222 -6.84 6.93 1.40
N ILE A 223 -7.43 8.12 1.46
CA ILE A 223 -8.70 8.42 2.07
C ILE A 223 -9.69 8.62 0.92
N ALA A 224 -10.51 7.61 0.67
CA ALA A 224 -11.54 7.70 -0.37
C ALA A 224 -12.83 8.19 0.26
N VAL A 225 -13.38 9.29 -0.27
CA VAL A 225 -14.62 9.91 0.20
C VAL A 225 -15.63 10.02 -0.95
N SER A 226 -16.87 10.38 -0.65
CA SER A 226 -17.83 10.71 -1.72
C SER A 226 -17.34 11.90 -2.56
N PRO A 227 -17.71 12.00 -3.86
CA PRO A 227 -17.37 13.16 -4.67
C PRO A 227 -17.77 14.50 -4.03
N GLU A 228 -18.93 14.54 -3.36
CA GLU A 228 -19.39 15.75 -2.67
C GLU A 228 -18.51 16.13 -1.47
N GLU A 229 -18.09 15.14 -0.67
CA GLU A 229 -17.15 15.38 0.44
C GLU A 229 -15.75 15.74 -0.07
N TYR A 230 -15.33 15.18 -1.20
CA TYR A 230 -14.07 15.55 -1.84
C TYR A 230 -14.06 17.02 -2.25
N ASP A 231 -15.11 17.50 -2.92
CA ASP A 231 -15.25 18.91 -3.31
C ASP A 231 -15.28 19.86 -2.10
N GLN A 232 -15.93 19.44 -1.00
CA GLN A 232 -15.92 20.18 0.25
C GLN A 232 -14.51 20.22 0.86
N TRP A 233 -13.84 19.07 0.91
CA TRP A 233 -12.47 18.96 1.41
C TRP A 233 -11.49 19.82 0.60
N LEU A 234 -11.61 19.85 -0.73
CA LEU A 234 -10.82 20.74 -1.59
C LEU A 234 -11.03 22.21 -1.21
N SER A 235 -12.30 22.61 -1.07
CA SER A 235 -12.65 23.99 -0.71
C SER A 235 -12.11 24.40 0.66
N ASP A 236 -12.18 23.49 1.64
CA ASP A 236 -11.66 23.71 2.99
C ASP A 236 -10.14 23.84 3.00
N MET A 237 -9.44 22.96 2.26
CA MET A 237 -7.98 22.98 2.12
C MET A 237 -7.47 24.24 1.40
N GLN A 238 -8.19 24.72 0.39
CA GLN A 238 -7.88 25.98 -0.30
C GLN A 238 -8.12 27.21 0.57
N ALA A 239 -9.07 27.13 1.51
CA ALA A 239 -9.42 28.24 2.39
C ALA A 239 -8.49 28.40 3.60
N VAL A 240 -7.49 27.52 3.75
CA VAL A 240 -6.57 27.59 4.89
C VAL A 240 -5.74 28.86 4.83
N ASP A 241 -5.81 29.65 5.91
CA ASP A 241 -4.95 30.79 6.17
C ASP A 241 -3.75 30.35 7.03
N PRO A 242 -2.52 30.27 6.46
CA PRO A 242 -1.33 29.87 7.22
C PRO A 242 -0.97 30.85 8.34
N GLU A 243 -1.44 32.09 8.27
CA GLU A 243 -1.16 33.12 9.27
C GLU A 243 -2.19 33.13 10.40
N GLN A 244 -3.25 32.31 10.33
CA GLN A 244 -4.30 32.24 11.34
C GLN A 244 -3.70 32.00 12.74
N GLU A 245 -4.13 32.81 13.71
CA GLU A 245 -3.71 32.65 15.10
C GLU A 245 -4.55 31.56 15.80
N PRO A 246 -3.91 30.61 16.50
CA PRO A 246 -4.61 29.62 17.32
C PRO A 246 -5.47 30.30 18.40
N GLN A 247 -6.58 29.67 18.76
CA GLN A 247 -7.48 30.24 19.79
C GLN A 247 -6.96 30.03 21.21
N ASP A 248 -6.23 28.94 21.44
CA ASP A 248 -5.69 28.55 22.74
C ASP A 248 -4.31 29.16 22.99
N THR A 249 -4.04 29.60 24.22
CA THR A 249 -2.78 30.27 24.57
C THR A 249 -1.56 29.36 24.47
N VAL A 250 -1.71 28.05 24.76
CA VAL A 250 -0.61 27.09 24.65
C VAL A 250 -0.31 26.81 23.17
N ALA A 251 -1.34 26.76 22.33
CA ALA A 251 -1.16 26.63 20.89
C ALA A 251 -0.56 27.89 20.24
N GLN A 252 -0.86 29.09 20.73
CA GLN A 252 -0.19 30.33 20.32
C GLN A 252 1.31 30.28 20.63
N GLU A 253 1.66 29.92 21.88
CA GLU A 253 3.06 29.70 22.27
C GLU A 253 3.71 28.59 21.42
N GLY A 254 2.97 27.52 21.13
CA GLY A 254 3.39 26.44 20.24
C GLY A 254 3.72 26.90 18.82
N LYS A 255 2.91 27.79 18.24
CA LYS A 255 3.16 28.40 16.93
C LYS A 255 4.42 29.27 16.96
N GLU A 256 4.58 30.12 17.98
CA GLU A 256 5.78 30.93 18.16
C GLU A 256 7.05 30.06 18.29
N LEU A 257 6.98 28.97 19.06
CA LEU A 257 8.06 28.01 19.22
C LEU A 257 8.35 27.23 17.93
N PHE A 258 7.33 26.89 17.15
CA PHE A 258 7.48 26.23 15.85
C PHE A 258 8.25 27.11 14.86
N GLU A 259 7.98 28.42 14.86
CA GLU A 259 8.73 29.40 14.06
C GLU A 259 10.14 29.62 14.63
N ALA A 260 10.27 29.82 15.95
CA ALA A 260 11.54 30.10 16.62
C ALA A 260 12.54 28.95 16.54
N ASN A 261 12.05 27.70 16.57
CA ASN A 261 12.87 26.48 16.40
C ASN A 261 13.10 26.11 14.93
N ASN A 262 12.77 27.02 14.00
CA ASN A 262 13.07 26.89 12.57
C ASN A 262 12.37 25.70 11.89
N CYS A 263 11.24 25.24 12.43
CA CYS A 263 10.47 24.14 11.84
C CYS A 263 9.91 24.55 10.45
N MET A 264 9.54 25.83 10.29
CA MET A 264 9.09 26.42 9.03
C MET A 264 10.15 26.43 7.91
N ALA A 265 11.43 26.18 8.21
CA ALA A 265 12.44 26.04 7.16
C ALA A 265 12.31 24.72 6.38
N CYS A 266 11.68 23.71 6.98
CA CYS A 266 11.49 22.40 6.36
C CYS A 266 10.01 22.10 6.09
N HIS A 267 9.10 22.57 6.94
CA HIS A 267 7.67 22.28 6.87
C HIS A 267 6.88 23.50 6.38
N ALA A 268 5.74 23.22 5.73
CA ALA A 268 4.81 24.24 5.25
C ALA A 268 3.42 24.04 5.87
N ILE A 269 2.72 25.16 6.06
CA ILE A 269 1.27 25.26 6.31
C ILE A 269 0.66 25.99 5.10
N GLY A 270 -0.46 25.49 4.58
CA GLY A 270 -1.05 25.90 3.31
C GLY A 270 -0.40 25.24 2.10
N SER A 271 -0.47 25.92 0.96
CA SER A 271 -0.20 25.38 -0.38
C SER A 271 1.25 25.49 -0.87
N SER A 272 2.20 25.86 0.01
CA SER A 272 3.58 26.11 -0.42
C SER A 272 4.26 24.82 -0.95
N PRO A 273 4.72 24.80 -2.22
CA PRO A 273 5.20 23.58 -2.89
C PRO A 273 6.65 23.21 -2.56
N ALA A 274 7.33 23.97 -1.69
CA ALA A 274 8.76 23.80 -1.43
C ALA A 274 9.02 23.42 0.03
N ALA A 275 8.78 22.16 0.37
CA ALA A 275 9.06 21.65 1.71
C ALA A 275 10.08 20.50 1.66
N THR A 276 11.21 20.70 2.34
CA THR A 276 12.21 19.66 2.61
C THR A 276 11.61 18.53 3.46
N GLY A 277 10.59 18.84 4.25
CA GLY A 277 9.80 17.90 5.04
C GLY A 277 8.32 17.86 4.63
N PRO A 278 7.53 16.99 5.28
CA PRO A 278 6.08 16.90 5.06
C PRO A 278 5.36 18.25 5.21
N ASN A 279 4.40 18.52 4.33
CA ASN A 279 3.41 19.57 4.57
C ASN A 279 2.61 19.22 5.84
N LEU A 280 2.24 20.20 6.67
CA LEU A 280 1.56 19.99 7.95
C LEU A 280 0.17 20.64 8.02
N THR A 281 -0.35 21.18 6.92
CA THR A 281 -1.64 21.91 6.84
C THR A 281 -2.80 21.19 7.52
N ASN A 282 -2.89 19.88 7.31
CA ASN A 282 -3.93 19.02 7.87
C ASN A 282 -3.39 18.03 8.91
N PHE A 283 -2.34 18.41 9.64
CA PHE A 283 -1.64 17.48 10.54
C PHE A 283 -2.58 16.90 11.61
N GLY A 284 -3.49 17.72 12.14
CA GLY A 284 -4.44 17.31 13.18
C GLY A 284 -5.45 16.26 12.72
N ASP A 285 -5.70 16.14 11.42
CA ASP A 285 -6.63 15.16 10.84
C ASP A 285 -5.99 13.78 10.65
N ARG A 286 -4.65 13.69 10.77
CA ARG A 286 -3.92 12.46 10.50
C ARG A 286 -4.19 11.42 11.57
N THR A 287 -4.47 10.20 11.12
CA THR A 287 -4.65 9.05 12.02
C THR A 287 -3.32 8.34 12.35
N THR A 288 -2.17 8.86 11.91
CA THR A 288 -0.83 8.41 12.36
C THR A 288 0.19 9.54 12.36
N ILE A 289 1.13 9.50 13.30
CA ILE A 289 2.31 10.37 13.35
C ILE A 289 3.49 9.66 12.68
N ALA A 290 4.24 10.38 11.84
CA ALA A 290 5.36 9.85 11.03
C ALA A 290 5.01 8.61 10.18
N GLY A 291 3.72 8.37 9.94
CA GLY A 291 3.18 7.22 9.21
C GLY A 291 2.97 5.95 10.06
N ILE A 292 3.50 5.87 11.28
CA ILE A 292 3.58 4.62 12.04
C ILE A 292 3.08 4.69 13.49
N LEU A 293 3.13 5.87 14.12
CA LEU A 293 2.75 6.04 15.52
C LEU A 293 1.27 6.36 15.62
N GLU A 294 0.62 5.89 16.67
CA GLU A 294 -0.75 6.30 17.02
C GLU A 294 -0.81 7.82 17.23
N PRO A 295 -1.90 8.50 16.85
CA PRO A 295 -2.02 9.96 16.85
C PRO A 295 -2.29 10.50 18.27
N THR A 296 -1.37 10.25 19.20
CA THR A 296 -1.42 10.75 20.57
C THR A 296 -0.43 11.90 20.74
N LYS A 297 -0.77 12.84 21.62
CA LYS A 297 0.12 13.96 21.95
C LYS A 297 1.48 13.49 22.49
N GLU A 298 1.48 12.46 23.32
CA GLU A 298 2.71 11.84 23.86
C GLU A 298 3.64 11.37 22.74
N ASN A 299 3.11 10.62 21.78
CA ASN A 299 3.88 10.13 20.64
C ASN A 299 4.39 11.29 19.76
N LEU A 300 3.65 12.40 19.67
CA LEU A 300 4.09 13.58 18.94
C LEU A 300 5.23 14.30 19.65
N ILE A 301 5.15 14.42 20.96
CA ILE A 301 6.22 14.99 21.80
C ILE A 301 7.49 14.14 21.65
N ASP A 302 7.38 12.82 21.77
CA ASP A 302 8.49 11.88 21.56
C ASP A 302 9.09 12.02 20.16
N TRP A 303 8.24 12.13 19.13
CA TRP A 303 8.67 12.35 17.75
C TRP A 303 9.42 13.67 17.58
N ILE A 304 8.94 14.76 18.18
CA ILE A 304 9.59 16.09 18.09
C ILE A 304 10.91 16.11 18.87
N MET A 305 11.07 15.32 19.94
CA MET A 305 12.30 15.32 20.73
C MET A 305 13.37 14.39 20.16
N ASP A 306 12.99 13.21 19.66
CA ASP A 306 13.93 12.21 19.15
C ASP A 306 13.38 11.40 17.96
N PRO A 307 13.32 12.01 16.76
CA PRO A 307 12.85 11.32 15.56
C PRO A 307 13.69 10.08 15.21
N GLU A 308 14.99 10.04 15.57
CA GLU A 308 15.92 8.99 15.18
C GLU A 308 15.60 7.64 15.83
N SER A 309 15.22 7.64 17.12
CA SER A 309 14.86 6.41 17.82
C SER A 309 13.55 5.78 17.29
N ILE A 310 12.67 6.60 16.71
CA ILE A 310 11.40 6.17 16.13
C ILE A 310 11.57 5.74 14.67
N LYS A 311 12.27 6.54 13.87
CA LYS A 311 12.43 6.34 12.43
C LYS A 311 13.90 6.51 12.02
N PRO A 312 14.72 5.46 12.16
CA PRO A 312 16.16 5.54 11.93
C PRO A 312 16.54 6.04 10.52
N GLY A 313 17.52 6.94 10.45
CA GLY A 313 17.99 7.53 9.20
C GLY A 313 17.02 8.54 8.57
N ASN A 314 16.03 9.03 9.32
CA ASN A 314 15.21 10.15 8.88
C ASN A 314 16.07 11.42 8.73
N LYS A 315 15.60 12.37 7.92
CA LYS A 315 16.31 13.62 7.62
C LYS A 315 15.91 14.80 8.54
N MET A 316 15.06 14.55 9.54
CA MET A 316 14.61 15.56 10.51
C MET A 316 15.59 15.67 11.69
N THR A 317 16.17 14.55 12.14
CA THR A 317 17.15 14.50 13.23
C THR A 317 18.30 15.48 12.99
N GLY A 318 18.54 16.40 13.95
CA GLY A 318 19.64 17.36 13.91
C GLY A 318 19.45 18.54 12.94
N ALA A 319 18.28 18.66 12.29
CA ALA A 319 17.96 19.78 11.39
C ALA A 319 17.38 21.01 12.12
N TYR A 320 17.06 20.88 13.41
CA TYR A 320 16.50 21.93 14.27
C TYR A 320 17.19 21.89 15.66
N PRO A 321 17.12 22.97 16.45
CA PRO A 321 17.67 23.00 17.81
C PRO A 321 17.05 21.92 18.70
N SER A 322 17.76 21.52 19.76
CA SER A 322 17.17 20.63 20.77
C SER A 322 15.99 21.32 21.45
N VAL A 323 14.83 20.68 21.41
CA VAL A 323 13.58 21.18 22.02
C VAL A 323 13.39 20.49 23.36
N SER A 324 13.03 21.23 24.40
CA SER A 324 12.65 20.68 25.70
C SER A 324 11.26 20.03 25.66
N GLU A 325 10.96 19.16 26.62
CA GLU A 325 9.64 18.50 26.70
C GLU A 325 8.47 19.50 26.80
N GLU A 326 8.67 20.61 27.52
CA GLU A 326 7.67 21.68 27.65
C GLU A 326 7.43 22.40 26.32
N GLU A 327 8.50 22.76 25.60
CA GLU A 327 8.39 23.37 24.27
C GLU A 327 7.77 22.40 23.26
N ALA A 328 8.17 21.12 23.29
CA ALA A 328 7.63 20.08 22.41
C ALA A 328 6.14 19.86 22.67
N ASN A 329 5.70 19.93 23.93
CA ASN A 329 4.29 19.88 24.28
C ASN A 329 3.50 21.06 23.69
N SER A 330 4.01 22.29 23.79
CA SER A 330 3.33 23.46 23.22
C SER A 330 3.26 23.37 21.68
N ILE A 331 4.35 22.96 21.03
CA ILE A 331 4.36 22.72 19.57
C ILE A 331 3.35 21.61 19.19
N ALA A 332 3.28 20.53 19.97
CA ALA A 332 2.34 19.44 19.73
C ALA A 332 0.87 19.92 19.82
N GLU A 333 0.53 20.75 20.81
CA GLU A 333 -0.80 21.36 20.91
C GLU A 333 -1.15 22.22 19.69
N TYR A 334 -0.19 23.00 19.18
CA TYR A 334 -0.37 23.76 17.95
C TYR A 334 -0.65 22.85 16.75
N LEU A 335 0.21 21.84 16.51
CA LEU A 335 0.08 20.95 15.36
C LEU A 335 -1.22 20.14 15.37
N LEU A 336 -1.71 19.73 16.54
CA LEU A 336 -2.96 18.97 16.67
C LEU A 336 -4.22 19.82 16.40
N GLN A 337 -4.11 21.15 16.39
CA GLN A 337 -5.20 22.05 16.03
C GLN A 337 -5.31 22.31 14.51
N LEU A 338 -4.33 21.85 13.73
CA LEU A 338 -4.31 22.01 12.27
C LEU A 338 -5.29 21.04 11.61
N LYS A 339 -6.58 21.39 11.67
CA LYS A 339 -7.74 20.62 11.20
C LYS A 339 -8.59 21.48 10.26
N PRO A 340 -8.17 21.65 9.01
CA PRO A 340 -8.83 22.56 8.08
C PRO A 340 -10.21 22.10 7.61
N SER A 341 -10.50 20.79 7.65
CA SER A 341 -11.76 20.23 7.17
C SER A 341 -12.39 19.28 8.20
N GLU A 342 -13.72 19.19 8.18
CA GLU A 342 -14.46 18.15 8.90
C GLU A 342 -14.43 16.80 8.16
N ILE A 343 -14.00 16.79 6.89
CA ILE A 343 -13.78 15.58 6.11
C ILE A 343 -12.42 15.01 6.50
N THR A 344 -12.45 13.96 7.31
CA THR A 344 -11.28 13.36 7.95
C THR A 344 -11.23 11.86 7.63
N PRO A 345 -10.13 11.15 7.95
CA PRO A 345 -10.11 9.70 7.79
C PRO A 345 -11.22 8.99 8.59
N GLU A 346 -11.72 9.60 9.67
CA GLU A 346 -12.84 9.05 10.44
C GLU A 346 -14.18 9.20 9.71
N SER A 347 -14.39 10.27 8.94
CA SER A 347 -15.62 10.46 8.16
C SER A 347 -15.69 9.53 6.96
N ALA A 348 -14.54 9.18 6.37
CA ALA A 348 -14.44 8.23 5.25
C ALA A 348 -14.79 6.77 5.62
N GLY A 349 -14.95 6.45 6.90
CA GLY A 349 -15.29 5.11 7.39
C GLY A 349 -14.10 4.33 7.94
N ASN A 350 -14.29 3.80 9.17
CA ASN A 350 -13.43 2.81 9.82
C ASN A 350 -14.02 1.42 9.71
#